data_AF-S2EVR0-F1
#
_entry.id   AF-S2EVR0-F1
#
_cell.length_a   1.000
_cell.length_b   1.000
_cell.length_c   1.000
_cell.angle_alpha   90.00
_cell.angle_beta   90.00
_cell.angle_gamma   90.00
#
_symmetry.space_group_name_H-M   'P 1'
#
loop_
_entity.id
_entity.type
_entity.pdbx_description
1 polymer ?
#
loop_
_entity_poly.entity_id
_entity_poly.type
_entity_poly.pdbx_seq_one_letter_code
_entity_poly.pdbx_strand_id
1 'polypeptide(L)' 'MKKIACSNYGYDCKFEITDNDLEFIEKYQKHCMDEHGVEHSIEGLTQLILRIKN' A
#
# COMPACT_ATOMS: atom_id res chain seq x y z
N MET A 1 -0.08 4.47 -13.68
CA MET A 1 -0.67 4.94 -12.41
C MET A 1 -0.88 3.73 -11.54
N LYS A 2 -0.11 3.56 -10.46
CA LYS A 2 -0.34 2.49 -9.49
C LYS A 2 -1.20 3.09 -8.37
N LYS A 3 -2.35 2.49 -8.10
CA LYS A 3 -3.23 2.85 -6.99
C LYS A 3 -3.14 1.74 -5.96
N ILE A 4 -2.77 2.09 -4.73
CA ILE A 4 -2.92 1.20 -3.58
C ILE A 4 -3.88 1.85 -2.60
N ALA A 5 -4.84 1.07 -2.14
CA ALA A 5 -5.82 1.49 -1.14
C ALA A 5 -5.95 0.40 -0.09
N CYS A 6 -5.98 0.77 1.18
CA CYS A 6 -6.14 -0.19 2.28
C CYS A 6 -7.45 -0.98 2.15
N SER A 7 -8.50 -0.35 1.62
CA SER A 7 -9.77 -1.03 1.27
C SER A 7 -9.60 -2.17 0.25
N ASN A 8 -8.63 -2.08 -0.68
CA ASN A 8 -8.33 -3.16 -1.63
C ASN A 8 -7.68 -4.37 -0.94
N TYR A 9 -7.18 -4.17 0.28
CA TYR A 9 -6.57 -5.19 1.13
C TYR A 9 -7.53 -5.69 2.22
N GLY A 10 -8.79 -5.26 2.20
CA GLY A 10 -9.81 -5.67 3.18
C GLY A 10 -9.69 -4.97 4.54
N TYR A 11 -8.88 -3.92 4.63
CA TYR A 11 -8.84 -3.06 5.82
C TYR A 11 -9.95 -2.02 5.74
N ASP A 12 -10.58 -1.71 6.88
CA ASP A 12 -11.54 -0.62 7.02
C ASP A 12 -10.82 0.73 7.05
N CYS A 13 -10.12 1.03 5.95
CA CYS A 13 -9.34 2.23 5.80
C CYS A 13 -9.50 2.79 4.40
N LYS A 14 -9.85 4.08 4.36
CA LYS A 14 -10.08 4.86 3.15
C LYS A 14 -8.79 5.49 2.60
N PHE A 15 -7.64 5.16 3.17
CA PHE A 15 -6.37 5.64 2.66
C PHE A 15 -6.14 5.06 1.26
N GLU A 16 -6.01 5.96 0.29
CA GLU A 16 -5.62 5.64 -1.07
C GLU A 16 -4.45 6.54 -1.48
N ILE A 17 -3.42 5.92 -2.02
CA ILE A 17 -2.29 6.62 -2.59
C ILE A 17 -2.13 6.15 -4.03
N THR A 18 -2.07 7.12 -4.95
CA THR A 18 -1.93 6.87 -6.37
C THR A 18 -0.67 7.54 -6.84
N ASP A 19 0.34 6.73 -7.17
CA ASP A 19 1.65 7.23 -7.58
C ASP A 19 2.31 6.29 -8.58
N ASN A 20 3.42 6.70 -9.20
CA ASN A 20 4.22 5.80 -10.06
C ASN A 20 5.58 5.46 -9.46
N ASP A 21 6.00 6.16 -8.41
CA ASP A 21 7.33 6.04 -7.83
C ASP A 21 7.47 4.82 -6.88
N LEU A 22 8.65 4.56 -6.32
CA LEU A 22 8.82 3.59 -5.23
C LEU A 22 8.46 4.22 -3.86
N GLU A 23 8.60 5.55 -3.74
CA GLU A 23 8.32 6.29 -2.51
C GLU A 23 6.87 6.11 -1.98
N PHE A 24 5.89 5.84 -2.85
CA PHE A 24 4.51 5.64 -2.38
C PHE A 24 4.34 4.36 -1.57
N ILE A 25 5.18 3.34 -1.79
CA ILE A 25 5.15 2.08 -1.02
C ILE A 25 5.66 2.33 0.39
N GLU A 26 6.70 3.16 0.55
CA GLU A 26 7.19 3.58 1.86
C GLU A 26 6.15 4.43 2.61
N LYS A 27 5.48 5.35 1.91
CA LYS A 27 4.37 6.14 2.48
C LYS A 27 3.22 5.24 2.93
N TYR A 28 2.85 4.25 2.12
CA TYR A 28 1.81 3.29 2.45
C TYR A 28 2.19 2.40 3.63
N GLN A 29 3.43 1.91 3.67
CA GLN A 29 3.94 1.13 4.81
C GLN A 29 3.87 1.96 6.10
N LYS A 30 4.36 3.20 6.07
CA LYS A 30 4.31 4.09 7.24
C LYS A 30 2.87 4.32 7.69
N HIS A 31 1.95 4.54 6.75
CA HIS A 31 0.53 4.68 7.06
C HIS A 31 -0.04 3.42 7.74
N CYS A 32 0.22 2.22 7.21
CA CYS A 32 -0.22 0.98 7.85
C CYS A 32 0.38 0.79 9.25
N MET A 33 1.64 1.17 9.45
CA MET A 33 2.28 1.09 10.77
C MET A 33 1.69 2.10 11.76
N ASP A 34 1.40 3.33 11.33
CA ASP A 34 0.94 4.42 12.19
C ASP A 34 -0.57 4.33 12.49
N GLU A 35 -1.39 4.12 11.45
CA GLU A 35 -2.86 4.09 11.57
C GLU A 35 -3.42 2.70 11.89
N HIS A 36 -2.77 1.62 11.43
CA HIS A 36 -3.24 0.26 11.67
C HIS A 36 -2.39 -0.51 12.67
N GLY A 37 -1.20 -0.03 13.02
CA GLY A 37 -0.23 -0.81 13.80
C GLY A 37 0.26 -2.06 13.06
N VAL A 38 0.09 -2.11 11.73
CA VAL A 38 0.43 -3.26 10.91
C VAL A 38 1.72 -2.99 10.15
N GLU A 39 2.75 -3.74 10.46
CA GLU A 39 4.01 -3.69 9.73
C GLU A 39 3.91 -4.56 8.47
N HIS A 40 3.81 -3.91 7.32
CA HIS A 40 3.93 -4.57 6.02
C HIS A 40 5.32 -4.33 5.44
N SER A 41 5.99 -5.37 4.96
CA SER A 41 7.27 -5.20 4.26
C SER A 41 7.07 -4.54 2.89
N ILE A 42 7.93 -3.57 2.56
CA ILE A 42 8.02 -2.93 1.22
C ILE A 42 7.97 -3.98 0.10
N GLU A 43 8.72 -5.07 0.23
CA GLU A 43 8.80 -6.12 -0.79
C GLU A 43 7.46 -6.84 -0.98
N GLY A 44 6.77 -7.19 0.11
CA GLY A 44 5.46 -7.85 0.05
C GLY A 44 4.40 -6.95 -0.59
N LEU A 45 4.39 -5.66 -0.22
CA LEU A 45 3.53 -4.65 -0.83
C LEU A 45 3.84 -4.49 -2.33
N THR A 46 5.13 -4.39 -2.68
CA THR A 46 5.59 -4.25 -4.06
C THR A 46 5.15 -5.43 -4.93
N GLN A 47 5.34 -6.66 -4.44
CA GLN A 47 4.90 -7.89 -5.14
C GLN A 47 3.38 -7.95 -5.33
N LEU A 48 2.61 -7.51 -4.34
CA LEU A 48 1.15 -7.47 -4.42
C LEU A 48 0.67 -6.42 -5.42
N ILE A 49 1.24 -5.21 -5.40
CA ILE A 49 0.93 -4.14 -6.36
C ILE A 49 1.28 -4.58 -7.79
N LEU A 50 2.39 -5.29 -7.96
CA LEU A 50 2.78 -5.88 -9.25
C LEU A 50 1.74 -6.92 -9.74
N ARG A 51 1.18 -7.74 -8.84
CA ARG A 51 0.11 -8.69 -9.18
C ARG A 51 -1.20 -8.02 -9.58
N ILE A 52 -1.58 -6.92 -8.95
CA ILE A 52 -2.83 -6.18 -9.27
C ILE A 52 -2.76 -5.55 -10.68
N LYS A 53 -1.55 -5.37 -11.23
CA LYS A 53 -1.32 -4.74 -12.53
C LYS A 53 -1.50 -5.70 -13.73
N ASN A 54 -1.80 -6.98 -13.50
CA ASN A 54 -1.96 -8.02 -14.53
C ASN A 54 -3.35 -8.66 -14.46
#